data_AF-A0A8D8BJP8-F1
#
_entry.id   AF-A0A8D8BJP8-F1
#
_cell.length_a   1.000
_cell.length_b   1.000
_cell.length_c   1.000
_cell.angle_alpha   90.00
_cell.angle_beta   90.00
_cell.angle_gamma   90.00
#
_symmetry.space_group_name_H-M   'P 1'
#
loop_
_entity.id
_entity.type
_entity.pdbx_description
1 polymer ?
#
loop_
_entity_poly.entity_id
_entity_poly.type
_entity_poly.pdbx_seq_one_letter_code
_entity_poly.pdbx_strand_id
1 'polypeptide(L)'
;QQQQSALDEINGYVVWAGLEPLEFIAMFPDWEQRDDVAEISVQDGRKSAPQPIASQLSLLSRREYPLQVLLDRPLPEGVDPTKLELYLAPEDFPAGLGLTKPEYGQLPAWKQTKLKKERGLF
;
A
#
# COMPACT_ATOMS: atom_id res chain seq x y z
N GLN A 1 18.04 0.33 2.59
CA GLN A 1 18.76 1.14 1.58
C GLN A 1 19.01 0.37 0.27
N GLN A 2 19.34 -0.92 0.28
CA GLN A 2 19.59 -1.70 -0.96
C GLN A 2 18.34 -2.01 -1.81
N GLN A 3 17.14 -2.04 -1.23
CA GLN A 3 15.91 -2.38 -1.97
C GLN A 3 15.33 -1.20 -2.78
N GLN A 4 15.63 0.04 -2.39
CA GLN A 4 15.21 1.24 -3.13
C GLN A 4 15.94 1.34 -4.48
N SER A 5 17.25 1.05 -4.49
CA SER A 5 18.11 1.17 -5.66
C SER A 5 17.80 0.17 -6.79
N ALA A 6 17.15 -0.96 -6.51
CA ALA A 6 16.75 -1.92 -7.53
C ALA A 6 15.46 -1.53 -8.25
N LEU A 7 14.61 -0.70 -7.64
CA LEU A 7 13.36 -0.24 -8.25
C LEU A 7 13.59 0.97 -9.17
N ASP A 8 14.65 1.76 -8.93
CA ASP A 8 15.04 2.89 -9.79
C ASP A 8 15.52 2.46 -11.19
N GLU A 9 15.88 1.18 -11.38
CA GLU A 9 16.28 0.64 -12.70
C GLU A 9 15.05 0.24 -13.56
N ILE A 10 13.85 0.24 -12.99
CA ILE A 10 12.63 -0.18 -13.70
C ILE A 10 12.05 1.00 -14.49
N ASN A 11 12.32 1.00 -15.80
CA ASN A 11 11.71 1.95 -16.74
C ASN A 11 10.29 1.50 -17.12
N GLY A 12 9.29 2.16 -16.57
CA GLY A 12 7.89 1.94 -16.91
C GLY A 12 6.97 2.93 -16.20
N TYR A 13 5.75 3.06 -16.70
CA TYR A 13 4.71 3.90 -16.13
C TYR A 13 3.45 3.09 -15.85
N VAL A 14 2.71 3.48 -14.83
CA VAL A 14 1.39 2.91 -14.52
C VAL A 14 0.35 3.55 -15.43
N VAL A 15 -0.53 2.73 -15.99
CA VAL A 15 -1.73 3.15 -16.71
C VAL A 15 -2.95 2.55 -16.02
N TRP A 16 -4.04 3.31 -15.98
CA TRP A 16 -5.28 2.91 -15.34
C TRP A 16 -6.38 2.83 -16.37
N ALA A 17 -7.25 1.82 -16.24
CA ALA A 17 -8.37 1.62 -17.14
C ALA A 17 -9.29 2.86 -17.15
N GLY A 18 -9.62 3.35 -18.35
CA GLY A 18 -10.42 4.57 -18.56
C GLY A 18 -9.68 5.89 -18.32
N LEU A 19 -8.43 5.85 -17.84
CA LEU A 19 -7.58 7.02 -17.58
C LEU A 19 -6.23 6.89 -18.31
N GLU A 20 -6.19 6.16 -19.41
CA GLU A 20 -4.98 5.96 -20.19
C GLU A 20 -4.52 7.28 -20.85
N PRO A 21 -3.22 7.62 -20.79
CA PRO A 21 -2.69 8.80 -21.47
C PRO A 21 -2.85 8.70 -22.99
N LEU A 22 -2.92 9.85 -23.66
CA LEU A 22 -3.06 9.91 -25.12
C LEU A 22 -1.88 9.22 -25.82
N GLU A 23 -0.68 9.35 -25.28
CA GLU A 23 0.53 8.71 -25.79
C GLU A 23 0.44 7.19 -25.76
N PHE A 24 -0.29 6.63 -24.79
CA PHE A 24 -0.54 5.19 -24.68
C PHE A 24 -1.63 4.75 -25.66
N ILE A 25 -2.76 5.45 -25.69
CA ILE A 25 -3.89 5.15 -26.57
C ILE A 25 -3.48 5.21 -28.04
N ALA A 26 -2.65 6.19 -28.43
CA ALA A 26 -2.16 6.35 -29.79
C ALA A 26 -1.31 5.18 -30.31
N MET A 27 -0.87 4.27 -29.44
CA MET A 27 -0.15 3.05 -29.83
C MET A 27 -1.08 1.94 -30.33
N PHE A 28 -2.39 2.08 -30.16
CA PHE A 28 -3.39 1.07 -30.53
C PHE A 28 -4.23 1.56 -31.71
N PRO A 29 -4.30 0.81 -32.83
CA PRO A 29 -5.08 1.20 -34.01
C PRO A 29 -6.59 1.30 -33.75
N ASP A 30 -7.11 0.42 -32.90
CA ASP A 30 -8.49 0.38 -32.48
C ASP A 30 -8.52 0.61 -30.96
N TRP A 31 -9.15 1.70 -30.52
CA TRP A 31 -9.31 2.03 -29.11
C TRP A 31 -10.72 2.58 -28.85
N GLU A 32 -11.30 2.18 -27.72
CA GLU A 32 -12.62 2.64 -27.28
C GLU A 32 -12.48 3.41 -25.96
N GLN A 33 -13.01 4.63 -25.94
CA GLN A 33 -13.05 5.44 -24.71
C GLN A 33 -14.14 4.90 -23.79
N ARG A 34 -13.76 4.53 -22.57
CA ARG A 34 -14.67 3.95 -21.57
C ARG A 34 -14.84 4.89 -20.39
N ASP A 35 -15.73 5.87 -20.56
CA ASP A 35 -16.03 6.87 -19.53
C ASP A 35 -16.67 6.24 -18.28
N ASP A 36 -17.44 5.17 -18.45
CA ASP A 36 -17.98 4.33 -17.36
C ASP A 36 -16.87 3.80 -16.43
N VAL A 37 -15.77 3.37 -17.04
CA VAL A 37 -14.59 2.86 -16.31
C VAL A 37 -13.75 4.03 -15.76
N ALA A 38 -13.65 5.14 -16.49
CA ALA A 38 -12.92 6.33 -16.07
C ALA A 38 -13.47 6.90 -14.75
N GLU A 39 -14.80 7.02 -14.64
CA GLU A 39 -15.47 7.53 -13.43
C GLU A 39 -15.14 6.67 -12.20
N ILE A 40 -15.15 5.34 -12.33
CA ILE A 40 -14.80 4.42 -11.24
C ILE A 40 -13.34 4.61 -10.82
N SER A 41 -12.43 4.67 -11.79
CA SER A 41 -11.00 4.88 -11.52
C SER A 41 -10.74 6.21 -10.80
N VAL A 42 -11.43 7.29 -11.16
CA VAL A 42 -11.31 8.59 -10.48
C VAL A 42 -11.87 8.52 -9.05
N GLN A 43 -12.97 7.80 -8.82
CA GLN A 43 -13.53 7.59 -7.48
C GLN A 43 -12.57 6.81 -6.57
N ASP A 44 -11.82 5.85 -7.13
CA ASP A 44 -10.73 5.15 -6.44
C ASP A 44 -9.46 6.00 -6.24
N GLY A 45 -9.48 7.28 -6.63
CA GLY A 45 -8.37 8.21 -6.47
C GLY A 45 -7.25 8.07 -7.51
N ARG A 46 -7.47 7.28 -8.56
CA ARG A 46 -6.50 7.09 -9.65
C ARG A 46 -6.46 8.32 -10.55
N LYS A 47 -5.32 8.51 -11.22
CA LYS A 47 -5.06 9.67 -12.07
C LYS A 47 -4.42 9.23 -13.37
N SER A 48 -4.75 9.94 -14.45
CA SER A 48 -4.14 9.76 -15.77
C SER A 48 -2.70 10.29 -15.84
N ALA A 49 -2.26 11.05 -14.82
CA ALA A 49 -0.91 11.58 -14.76
C ALA A 49 0.14 10.45 -14.79
N PRO A 50 1.23 10.58 -15.57
CA PRO A 50 2.27 9.56 -15.62
C PRO A 50 2.88 9.34 -14.24
N GLN A 51 2.76 8.11 -13.72
CA GLN A 51 3.38 7.70 -12.47
C GLN A 51 4.43 6.61 -12.75
N PRO A 52 5.70 6.77 -12.32
CA PRO A 52 6.70 5.73 -12.48
C PRO A 52 6.25 4.43 -11.82
N ILE A 53 6.39 3.32 -12.54
CA ILE A 53 6.04 1.99 -12.02
C ILE A 53 6.83 1.65 -10.75
N ALA A 54 8.07 2.14 -10.65
CA ALA A 54 8.92 2.03 -9.47
C ALA A 54 8.25 2.58 -8.19
N SER A 55 7.50 3.68 -8.30
CA SER A 55 6.79 4.27 -7.16
C SER A 55 5.66 3.35 -6.68
N GLN A 56 4.87 2.80 -7.61
CA GLN A 56 3.78 1.88 -7.27
C GLN A 56 4.31 0.55 -6.74
N LEU A 57 5.37 0.02 -7.37
CA LEU A 57 6.03 -1.20 -6.90
C LEU A 57 6.64 -1.02 -5.52
N SER A 58 7.20 0.16 -5.20
CA SER A 58 7.70 0.46 -3.86
C SER A 58 6.60 0.38 -2.81
N LEU A 59 5.40 0.90 -3.11
CA LEU A 59 4.24 0.82 -2.23
C LEU A 59 3.78 -0.63 -2.05
N LEU A 60 3.64 -1.38 -3.14
CA LEU A 60 3.15 -2.77 -3.11
C LEU A 60 4.17 -3.76 -2.53
N SER A 61 5.47 -3.48 -2.68
CA SER A 61 6.55 -4.32 -2.15
C SER A 61 6.90 -3.98 -0.70
N ARG A 62 6.32 -2.90 -0.15
CA ARG A 62 6.61 -2.46 1.21
C ARG A 62 5.98 -3.42 2.21
N ARG A 63 6.84 -4.15 2.90
CA ARG A 63 6.44 -5.10 3.96
C ARG A 63 6.25 -4.45 5.32
N GLU A 64 6.88 -3.29 5.53
CA GLU A 64 6.96 -2.65 6.84
C GLU A 64 6.66 -1.14 6.75
N TYR A 65 5.83 -0.66 7.68
CA TYR A 65 5.38 0.72 7.80
C TYR A 65 5.68 1.23 9.22
N PRO A 66 6.03 2.52 9.36
CA PRO A 66 6.17 3.14 10.68
C PRO A 66 4.85 3.07 11.44
N LEU A 67 4.92 2.96 12.77
CA LEU A 67 3.76 2.92 13.65
C LEU A 67 2.74 4.03 13.34
N GLN A 68 3.22 5.26 13.17
CA GLN A 68 2.36 6.42 12.93
C GLN A 68 1.48 6.24 11.67
N VAL A 69 2.05 5.66 10.61
CA VAL A 69 1.33 5.41 9.34
C VAL A 69 0.22 4.37 9.51
N LEU A 70 0.40 3.38 10.38
CA LEU A 70 -0.60 2.35 10.65
C LEU A 70 -1.70 2.81 11.63
N LEU A 71 -1.43 3.86 12.40
CA LEU A 71 -2.40 4.50 13.28
C LEU A 71 -3.27 5.52 12.54
N ASP A 72 -2.71 6.19 11.52
CA ASP A 72 -3.44 7.14 10.71
C ASP A 72 -4.45 6.46 9.76
N ARG A 73 -5.47 7.23 9.35
CA ARG A 73 -6.47 6.83 8.36
C ARG A 73 -6.54 7.90 7.27
N PRO A 74 -6.63 7.54 5.98
CA PRO A 74 -6.76 6.19 5.41
C PRO A 74 -5.47 5.36 5.47
N LEU A 75 -5.59 4.03 5.56
CA LEU A 75 -4.45 3.13 5.54
C LEU A 75 -3.79 3.08 4.15
N PRO A 76 -2.47 2.81 4.06
CA PRO A 76 -1.80 2.61 2.78
C PRO A 76 -2.40 1.46 1.98
N GLU A 77 -2.33 1.57 0.65
CA GLU A 77 -2.85 0.55 -0.27
C GLU A 77 -2.15 -0.80 -0.06
N GLY A 78 -2.93 -1.88 0.04
CA GLY A 78 -2.41 -3.23 0.28
C GLY A 78 -2.14 -3.58 1.77
N VAL A 79 -2.37 -2.65 2.70
CA VAL A 79 -2.32 -2.93 4.13
C VAL A 79 -3.65 -3.51 4.60
N ASP A 80 -3.62 -4.72 5.18
CA ASP A 80 -4.79 -5.34 5.79
C ASP A 80 -5.11 -4.67 7.14
N PRO A 81 -6.25 -3.95 7.27
CA PRO A 81 -6.64 -3.28 8.52
C PRO A 81 -6.77 -4.27 9.68
N THR A 82 -7.09 -5.54 9.38
CA THR A 82 -7.29 -6.56 10.40
C THR A 82 -5.97 -7.16 10.89
N LYS A 83 -4.83 -6.85 10.25
CA LYS A 83 -3.51 -7.46 10.54
C LYS A 83 -2.34 -6.46 10.53
N LEU A 84 -2.56 -5.26 11.07
CA LEU A 84 -1.55 -4.18 11.11
C LEU A 84 -0.22 -4.58 11.77
N GLU A 85 -0.23 -5.53 12.71
CA GLU A 85 0.98 -6.08 13.34
C GLU A 85 1.94 -6.76 12.36
N LEU A 86 1.45 -7.28 11.24
CA LEU A 86 2.30 -7.93 10.23
C LEU A 86 3.16 -6.90 9.48
N TYR A 87 2.69 -5.66 9.45
CA TYR A 87 3.29 -4.54 8.74
C TYR A 87 4.15 -3.65 9.64
N LEU A 88 4.25 -3.94 10.95
CA LEU A 88 5.14 -3.23 11.86
C LEU A 88 6.57 -3.77 11.76
N ALA A 89 7.54 -2.87 11.68
CA ALA A 89 8.93 -3.22 11.83
C ALA A 89 9.19 -3.76 13.26
N PRO A 90 10.04 -4.79 13.45
CA PRO A 90 10.34 -5.36 14.77
C PRO A 90 10.82 -4.35 15.81
N GLU A 91 11.46 -3.27 15.36
CA GLU A 91 11.93 -2.15 16.19
C GLU A 91 10.79 -1.25 16.71
N ASP A 92 9.69 -1.14 15.95
CA ASP A 92 8.52 -0.32 16.30
C ASP A 92 7.48 -1.11 17.14
N PHE A 93 7.60 -2.44 17.20
CA PHE A 93 6.71 -3.31 18.00
C PHE A 93 6.61 -2.88 19.47
N PRO A 94 7.72 -2.62 20.19
CA PRO A 94 7.67 -2.15 21.57
C PRO A 94 6.98 -0.79 21.71
N ALA A 95 7.17 0.12 20.76
CA ALA A 95 6.51 1.44 20.78
C ALA A 95 5.00 1.32 20.51
N GLY A 96 4.60 0.46 19.57
CA GLY A 96 3.20 0.29 19.17
C GLY A 96 2.38 -0.56 20.14
N LEU A 97 2.89 -1.75 20.47
CA LEU A 97 2.18 -2.76 21.26
C LEU A 97 2.69 -2.88 22.70
N GLY A 98 3.80 -2.24 23.05
CA GLY A 98 4.39 -2.30 24.40
C GLY A 98 5.19 -3.58 24.67
N LEU A 99 5.42 -4.40 23.65
CA LEU A 99 6.13 -5.69 23.76
C LEU A 99 6.77 -6.06 22.42
N THR A 100 7.70 -7.00 22.45
CA THR A 100 8.41 -7.41 21.23
C THR A 100 7.59 -8.36 20.35
N LYS A 101 7.87 -8.39 19.05
CA LYS A 101 7.22 -9.31 18.09
C LYS A 101 7.16 -10.78 18.55
N PRO A 102 8.23 -11.40 19.08
CA PRO A 102 8.17 -12.78 19.56
C PRO A 102 7.31 -12.95 20.83
N GLU A 103 7.28 -11.97 21.72
CA GLU A 103 6.40 -12.01 22.89
C GLU A 103 4.94 -11.92 22.46
N TYR A 104 4.62 -11.08 21.48
CA TYR A 104 3.27 -10.93 20.93
C TYR A 104 2.77 -12.24 20.32
N GLY A 105 3.61 -12.91 19.53
CA GLY A 105 3.28 -14.18 18.89
C GLY A 105 3.02 -15.32 19.87
N GLN A 106 3.53 -15.25 21.10
CA GLN A 106 3.26 -16.23 22.16
C GLN A 106 1.95 -15.99 22.91
N LEU A 107 1.33 -14.81 22.74
CA LEU A 107 0.07 -14.51 23.40
C LEU A 107 -1.10 -15.24 22.71
N PRO A 108 -2.13 -15.67 23.45
CA PRO A 108 -3.35 -16.18 22.86
C PRO A 108 -4.04 -15.14 21.95
N ALA A 109 -4.74 -15.59 20.90
CA ALA A 109 -5.40 -14.73 19.92
C ALA A 109 -6.33 -13.67 20.56
N TRP A 110 -7.07 -14.02 21.61
CA TRP A 110 -7.94 -13.07 22.32
C TRP A 110 -7.16 -11.90 22.95
N LYS A 111 -5.94 -12.15 23.42
CA LYS A 111 -5.07 -11.14 24.06
C LYS A 111 -4.38 -10.28 22.99
N GLN A 112 -3.99 -10.90 21.88
CA GLN A 112 -3.50 -10.20 20.69
C GLN A 112 -4.54 -9.18 20.17
N THR A 113 -5.78 -9.62 19.95
CA THR A 113 -6.87 -8.73 19.51
C THR A 113 -7.15 -7.61 20.51
N LYS A 114 -7.10 -7.91 21.82
CA LYS A 114 -7.29 -6.89 22.87
C LYS A 114 -6.21 -5.80 22.80
N LEU A 115 -4.94 -6.18 22.72
CA LEU A 115 -3.81 -5.27 22.60
C LEU A 115 -3.90 -4.38 21.35
N LYS A 116 -4.25 -4.97 20.20
CA LYS A 116 -4.47 -4.21 18.97
C LYS A 116 -5.55 -3.14 19.11
N LYS A 117 -6.69 -3.50 19.71
CA LYS A 117 -7.78 -2.55 19.98
C LYS A 117 -7.36 -1.44 20.95
N GLU A 118 -6.66 -1.78 22.03
CA GLU A 118 -6.14 -0.80 23.00
C GLU A 118 -5.16 0.20 22.36
N ARG A 119 -4.47 -0.20 21.29
CA ARG A 119 -3.46 0.60 20.60
C ARG A 119 -3.93 1.22 19.28
N GLY A 120 -5.20 1.05 18.90
CA GLY A 120 -5.73 1.57 17.63
C GLY A 120 -5.24 0.84 16.38
N LEU A 121 -4.64 -0.34 16.53
CA LEU A 121 -4.17 -1.21 15.46
C LEU A 121 -5.22 -2.28 15.08
N PHE A 122 -6.50 -1.91 15.16
CA PHE A 122 -7.66 -2.73 14.79
C PHE A 122 -8.55 -2.00 13.76
#